data_AF-A0A174RPB2-F1
#
_entry.id   AF-A0A174RPB2-F1
#
_cell.length_a   1.000
_cell.length_b   1.000
_cell.length_c   1.000
_cell.angle_alpha   90.00
_cell.angle_beta   90.00
_cell.angle_gamma   90.00
#
_symmetry.space_group_name_H-M   'P 1'
#
loop_
_entity.id
_entity.type
_entity.pdbx_description
1 polymer ?
#
loop_
_entity_poly.entity_id
_entity_poly.type
_entity_poly.pdbx_seq_one_letter_code
_entity_poly.pdbx_strand_id
1 'polypeptide(L)' 'MEELYRKYQGKTIKDDYGKNSKEFIDFANDMKKSMKINAAKYGLRLITFETGHYDMCGYFKDNETKKVCIFFIP' A
#
# COMPACT_ATOMS: atom_id res chain seq x y z
N MET A 1 16.31 -13.80 10.34
CA MET A 1 15.81 -13.58 8.97
C MET A 1 17.03 -13.52 8.07
N GLU A 2 17.20 -14.50 7.19
CA GLU A 2 18.31 -14.52 6.22
C GLU A 2 18.08 -13.44 5.15
N GLU A 3 19.11 -12.65 4.84
CA GLU A 3 19.06 -11.68 3.75
C GLU A 3 19.10 -12.43 2.42
N LEU A 4 18.08 -12.22 1.58
CA LEU A 4 18.01 -12.77 0.23
C LEU A 4 18.75 -11.83 -0.74
N TYR A 5 19.57 -12.40 -1.60
CA TYR A 5 20.36 -11.66 -2.60
C TYR A 5 19.88 -12.02 -4.01
N ARG A 6 19.69 -11.02 -4.87
CA ARG A 6 19.43 -11.22 -6.31
C ARG A 6 20.75 -11.11 -7.10
N LYS A 7 20.89 -11.90 -8.16
CA LYS A 7 22.03 -11.77 -9.09
C LYS A 7 21.60 -11.02 -10.35
N TYR A 8 22.32 -9.94 -10.68
CA TYR A 8 22.18 -9.23 -11.95
C TYR A 8 23.56 -9.09 -12.60
N GLN A 9 23.69 -9.52 -13.86
CA GLN A 9 24.97 -9.54 -14.59
C GLN A 9 26.14 -10.18 -13.80
N GLY A 10 25.86 -11.26 -13.07
CA GLY A 10 26.88 -11.98 -12.28
C GLY A 10 27.32 -11.28 -11.00
N LYS A 11 26.85 -10.06 -10.73
CA LYS A 11 27.07 -9.37 -9.45
C LYS A 11 25.94 -9.69 -8.48
N THR A 12 26.31 -10.00 -7.25
CA THR A 12 25.37 -10.10 -6.14
C THR A 12 24.89 -8.70 -5.80
N ILE A 13 23.62 -8.41 -6.03
CA ILE A 13 22.97 -7.18 -5.60
C ILE A 13 22.18 -7.53 -4.35
N LYS A 14 22.36 -6.74 -3.29
CA LYS A 14 21.48 -6.81 -2.11
C LYS A 14 20.07 -6.54 -2.60
N ASP A 15 19.20 -7.53 -2.51
CA ASP A 15 17.79 -7.31 -2.79
C ASP A 15 17.23 -6.52 -1.61
N ASP A 16 17.07 -5.21 -1.80
CA ASP A 16 16.58 -4.32 -0.75
C ASP A 16 15.08 -4.48 -0.50
N TYR A 17 14.43 -5.42 -1.22
CA TYR A 17 13.11 -5.98 -0.95
C TYR A 17 11.97 -4.99 -0.66
N GLY A 18 12.08 -3.72 -1.03
CA GLY A 18 11.12 -2.71 -0.56
C GLY A 18 10.93 -2.83 0.96
N LYS A 19 12.04 -3.01 1.70
CA LYS A 19 12.02 -3.28 3.13
C LYS A 19 11.56 -2.01 3.85
N ASN A 20 10.25 -1.88 3.94
CA ASN A 20 9.61 -0.80 4.66
C ASN A 20 9.96 -0.93 6.14
N SER A 21 10.28 0.19 6.77
CA SER A 21 10.48 0.24 8.22
C SER A 21 9.22 -0.26 8.94
N LYS A 22 9.39 -0.78 10.17
CA LYS A 22 8.23 -1.21 10.97
C LYS A 22 7.27 -0.03 11.18
N GLU A 23 7.84 1.15 11.37
CA GLU A 23 7.14 2.42 11.54
C GLU A 23 6.27 2.75 10.32
N PHE A 24 6.79 2.56 9.10
CA PHE A 24 6.00 2.75 7.89
C PHE A 24 4.87 1.72 7.76
N ILE A 25 5.15 0.45 8.07
CA ILE A 25 4.13 -0.60 8.02
C ILE A 25 3.01 -0.31 9.02
N ASP A 26 3.35 0.08 10.24
CA ASP A 26 2.37 0.46 11.27
C ASP A 26 1.55 1.67 10.81
N PHE A 27 2.21 2.71 10.29
CA PHE A 27 1.57 3.90 9.73
C PHE A 27 0.60 3.56 8.59
N ALA A 28 1.03 2.78 7.60
CA ALA A 28 0.21 2.37 6.47
C ALA A 28 -1.02 1.54 6.92
N ASN A 29 -0.85 0.69 7.93
CA ASN A 29 -1.96 -0.06 8.52
C ASN A 29 -2.98 0.84 9.20
N ASP A 30 -2.54 1.84 9.96
CA ASP A 30 -3.44 2.78 10.61
C ASP A 30 -4.12 3.73 9.62
N MET A 31 -3.40 4.11 8.55
CA MET A 31 -3.98 4.84 7.43
C MET A 31 -5.08 4.03 6.74
N LYS A 32 -4.81 2.76 6.41
CA LYS A 32 -5.80 1.84 5.82
C LYS A 32 -7.07 1.72 6.68
N LYS A 33 -6.92 1.56 8.01
CA LYS A 33 -8.07 1.50 8.93
C LYS A 33 -8.87 2.80 8.90
N SER A 34 -8.19 3.94 8.98
CA SER A 34 -8.81 5.27 8.98
C SER A 34 -9.54 5.57 7.67
N MET A 35 -8.92 5.24 6.53
CA MET A 35 -9.52 5.37 5.20
C MET A 35 -10.76 4.51 5.07
N LYS A 36 -10.73 3.25 5.54
CA LYS A 36 -11.90 2.36 5.50
C LYS A 36 -13.07 2.91 6.32
N ILE A 37 -12.82 3.39 7.55
CA ILE A 37 -13.86 3.96 8.42
C ILE A 37 -14.44 5.23 7.83
N ASN A 38 -13.59 6.14 7.34
CA ASN A 38 -14.06 7.40 6.78
C ASN A 38 -14.78 7.20 5.44
N ALA A 39 -14.31 6.30 4.57
CA ALA A 39 -15.00 5.97 3.32
C ALA A 39 -16.44 5.50 3.57
N ALA A 40 -16.65 4.67 4.60
CA ALA A 40 -17.98 4.18 4.95
C ALA A 40 -18.95 5.30 5.31
N LYS A 41 -18.49 6.40 5.93
CA LYS A 41 -19.31 7.58 6.25
C LYS A 41 -19.85 8.29 5.00
N TYR A 42 -19.19 8.12 3.87
CA TYR A 42 -19.56 8.72 2.58
C TYR A 42 -20.19 7.70 1.62
N GLY A 43 -20.59 6.52 2.09
CA GLY A 43 -21.14 5.47 1.21
C GLY A 43 -20.11 4.85 0.26
N LEU A 44 -18.82 5.05 0.52
CA LEU A 44 -17.72 4.49 -0.25
C LEU A 44 -17.15 3.24 0.43
N ARG A 45 -16.55 2.35 -0.36
CA ARG A 45 -15.83 1.18 0.14
C ARG A 45 -14.41 1.17 -0.40
N LEU A 46 -13.43 1.10 0.51
CA LEU A 46 -12.04 0.82 0.15
C LEU A 46 -11.94 -0.63 -0.37
N ILE A 47 -11.49 -0.80 -1.62
CA ILE A 47 -11.40 -2.11 -2.26
C ILE A 47 -9.98 -2.67 -2.14
N THR A 48 -9.01 -1.87 -2.54
CA THR A 48 -7.59 -2.24 -2.51
C THR A 48 -6.81 -1.14 -1.79
N PHE A 49 -5.82 -1.55 -1.03
CA PHE A 49 -4.81 -0.70 -0.40
C PHE A 49 -3.49 -1.46 -0.45
N GLU A 50 -2.52 -0.91 -1.17
CA GLU A 50 -1.20 -1.50 -1.41
C GLU A 50 -0.12 -0.51 -0.98
N THR A 51 1.02 -1.06 -0.56
CA THR A 51 2.19 -0.30 -0.11
C THR A 51 3.37 -0.60 -1.02
N GLY A 52 4.02 0.43 -1.55
CA GLY A 52 5.26 0.37 -2.32
C GLY A 52 6.49 0.63 -1.46
N HIS A 53 7.52 1.25 -2.06
CA HIS A 53 8.73 1.69 -1.38
C HIS A 53 8.47 3.05 -0.72
N TYR A 54 7.82 3.03 0.45
CA TYR A 54 7.28 4.22 1.12
C TYR A 54 6.09 4.92 0.44
N ASP A 55 5.67 4.48 -0.75
CA ASP A 55 4.42 4.92 -1.36
C ASP A 55 3.21 4.09 -0.88
N MET A 56 2.00 4.65 -1.02
CA MET A 56 0.73 3.95 -0.81
C MET A 56 -0.25 4.23 -1.94
N CYS A 57 -0.99 3.21 -2.37
CA CYS A 57 -1.99 3.37 -3.41
C CYS A 57 -3.20 2.48 -3.19
N GLY A 58 -4.27 2.76 -3.93
CA GLY A 58 -5.48 1.98 -3.88
C GLY A 58 -6.65 2.67 -4.54
N TYR A 59 -7.83 2.14 -4.31
CA TYR A 59 -9.04 2.76 -4.82
C TYR A 59 -10.26 2.47 -3.96
N PHE A 60 -11.18 3.43 -4.01
CA PHE A 60 -12.51 3.33 -3.44
C PHE A 60 -13.52 3.05 -4.54
N LYS A 61 -14.60 2.37 -4.17
CA LYS A 61 -15.78 2.19 -5.01
C LYS A 61 -17.00 2.74 -4.29
N ASP A 62 -17.77 3.56 -5.00
CA ASP A 62 -19.06 4.03 -4.57
C ASP A 62 -20.06 2.87 -4.52
N ASN A 63 -20.77 2.73 -3.41
CA ASN A 63 -21.69 1.62 -3.21
C ASN A 63 -22.95 1.71 -4.08
N GLU A 64 -23.40 2.92 -4.44
CA GLU A 64 -24.59 3.16 -5.25
C GLU A 64 -24.22 3.22 -6.74
N THR A 65 -23.38 4.17 -7.12
CA THR A 65 -23.08 4.48 -8.53
C THR A 65 -22.04 3.56 -9.14
N LYS A 66 -21.34 2.76 -8.31
CA LYS A 66 -20.24 1.87 -8.70
C LYS A 66 -19.03 2.60 -9.31
N LYS A 67 -19.02 3.93 -9.31
CA LYS A 67 -17.88 4.75 -9.71
C LYS A 67 -16.66 4.43 -8.85
N VAL A 68 -15.49 4.60 -9.44
CA VAL A 68 -14.21 4.29 -8.80
C VAL A 68 -13.41 5.57 -8.67
N CYS A 69 -12.76 5.75 -7.52
CA CYS A 69 -11.81 6.81 -7.25
C CYS A 69 -10.47 6.18 -6.86
N ILE A 70 -9.42 6.50 -7.59
CA ILE A 70 -8.06 5.97 -7.39
C ILE A 70 -7.26 7.02 -6.60
N PHE A 71 -6.42 6.56 -5.67
CA PHE A 71 -5.47 7.41 -4.98
C PHE A 71 -4.06 6.85 -5.09
N PHE A 72 -3.10 7.77 -5.11
CA PHE A 72 -1.67 7.49 -5.03
C PHE A 72 -1.05 8.53 -4.10
N ILE A 73 -0.27 8.04 -3.14
CA ILE A 73 0.43 8.84 -2.14
C ILE A 73 1.90 8.46 -2.28
N PRO A 74 2.74 9.35 -2.85
CA PRO A 74 4.18 9.15 -2.89
C PRO A 74 4.82 9.30 -1.50
#